data_AF-A0A222NYS6-F1
#
_entry.id   AF-A0A222NYS6-F1
#
_cell.length_a   1.000
_cell.length_b   1.000
_cell.length_c   1.000
_cell.angle_alpha   90.00
_cell.angle_beta   90.00
_cell.angle_gamma   90.00
#
_symmetry.space_group_name_H-M   'P 1'
#
loop_
_entity.id
_entity.type
_entity.pdbx_description
1 polymer ?
#
loop_
_entity_poly.entity_id
_entity_poly.type
_entity_poly.pdbx_seq_one_letter_code
_entity_poly.pdbx_strand_id
1 'polypeptide(L)'
;MGMDAKSHEIIEIGLLSFSFSTDDGIIEVIDTYNELNDPHKLSPEEITKITGITNEDVKGKVIDWDKVHGMLKQSHLIICHNSRFDRNFLELQTPEPVGKLVEKRPFGCTLQDIDWRSRGYESSKLEYLNFKLGFFYEGHRAIVDCWATLNLLLQEGGAFEELKSNVKTKETLLCAENAAFDKKDLLKLRNYRWSDGTGSLPKCWWSIIPNDQLSHEKAWLDEQIYCRTGASDSLRQMEITAFKRYSFRTEQV
;
A
#
# COMPACT_ATOMS: atom_id res chain seq x y z
N MET A 1 -10.62 -3.88 -13.57
CA MET A 1 -10.35 -3.78 -15.03
C MET A 1 -8.87 -3.78 -15.42
N GLY A 2 -7.92 -3.80 -14.48
CA GLY A 2 -6.49 -3.72 -14.78
C GLY A 2 -5.68 -3.48 -13.52
N MET A 3 -4.38 -3.17 -13.66
CA MET A 3 -3.50 -2.87 -12.52
C MET A 3 -3.24 -1.37 -12.30
N ASP A 4 -3.70 -0.50 -13.21
CA ASP A 4 -3.52 0.95 -13.10
C ASP A 4 -4.77 1.63 -12.49
N ALA A 5 -4.65 2.08 -11.25
CA ALA A 5 -5.68 2.77 -10.50
C ALA A 5 -6.06 4.15 -11.08
N LYS A 6 -5.29 4.72 -12.02
CA LYS A 6 -5.64 5.99 -12.68
C LYS A 6 -6.63 5.82 -13.82
N SER A 7 -6.73 4.62 -14.39
CA SER A 7 -7.46 4.37 -15.64
C SER A 7 -8.41 3.18 -15.59
N HIS A 8 -8.26 2.27 -14.62
CA HIS A 8 -9.07 1.07 -14.51
C HIS A 8 -10.06 1.14 -13.35
N GLU A 9 -11.30 0.71 -13.61
CA GLU A 9 -12.36 0.59 -12.60
C GLU A 9 -12.20 -0.66 -11.72
N ILE A 10 -12.75 -0.56 -10.50
CA ILE A 10 -12.93 -1.67 -9.57
C ILE A 10 -14.08 -2.56 -10.07
N ILE A 11 -13.85 -3.88 -10.08
CA ILE A 11 -14.82 -4.89 -10.54
C ILE A 11 -15.30 -5.83 -9.42
N GLU A 12 -14.61 -5.84 -8.29
CA GLU A 12 -14.98 -6.56 -7.07
C GLU A 12 -14.44 -5.78 -5.88
N ILE A 13 -15.19 -5.75 -4.78
CA ILE A 13 -14.70 -5.28 -3.49
C ILE A 13 -14.98 -6.33 -2.42
N GLY A 14 -13.96 -6.62 -1.61
CA GLY A 14 -14.04 -7.43 -0.41
C GLY A 14 -13.64 -6.58 0.79
N LEU A 15 -14.46 -6.60 1.83
CA LEU A 15 -14.17 -5.95 3.11
C LEU A 15 -14.43 -6.93 4.24
N LEU A 16 -13.51 -6.97 5.20
CA LEU A 16 -13.65 -7.70 6.45
C LEU A 16 -13.30 -6.74 7.58
N SER A 17 -14.26 -6.49 8.48
CA SER A 17 -14.04 -5.71 9.69
C SER A 17 -13.83 -6.64 10.88
N PHE A 18 -12.82 -6.36 11.69
CA PHE A 18 -12.55 -7.08 12.93
C PHE A 18 -12.21 -6.09 14.05
N SER A 19 -12.48 -6.47 15.29
CA SER A 19 -12.10 -5.72 16.49
C SER A 19 -10.78 -6.25 17.05
N PHE A 20 -10.07 -5.37 17.76
CA PHE A 20 -8.86 -5.73 18.48
C PHE A 20 -8.67 -4.84 19.71
N SER A 21 -7.95 -5.34 20.71
CA SER A 21 -7.48 -4.55 21.86
C SER A 21 -5.95 -4.53 21.93
N THR A 22 -5.40 -3.71 22.82
CA THR A 22 -3.95 -3.70 23.08
C THR A 22 -3.49 -4.96 23.82
N ASP A 23 -4.37 -5.55 24.64
CA ASP A 23 -4.04 -6.66 25.54
C ASP A 23 -4.32 -8.03 24.90
N ASP A 24 -5.45 -8.16 24.18
CA ASP A 24 -5.96 -9.43 23.66
C ASP A 24 -5.65 -9.64 22.16
N GLY A 25 -5.06 -8.65 21.50
CA GLY A 25 -4.86 -8.68 20.06
C GLY A 25 -6.19 -8.66 19.30
N ILE A 26 -6.33 -9.47 18.25
CA ILE A 26 -7.55 -9.57 17.44
C ILE A 26 -8.60 -10.36 18.21
N ILE A 27 -9.81 -9.79 18.35
CA ILE A 27 -10.87 -10.33 19.21
C ILE A 27 -11.91 -11.09 18.38
N GLU A 28 -12.60 -10.40 17.48
CA GLU A 28 -13.67 -10.99 16.66
C GLU A 28 -13.82 -10.33 15.30
N VAL A 29 -14.39 -11.07 14.36
CA VAL A 29 -14.84 -10.54 13.07
C VAL A 29 -16.22 -9.93 13.26
N ILE A 30 -16.35 -8.65 12.94
CA ILE A 30 -17.55 -7.85 13.15
C ILE A 30 -18.50 -7.96 11.95
N ASP A 31 -17.97 -7.80 10.74
CA ASP A 31 -18.78 -7.78 9.52
C ASP A 31 -17.93 -8.13 8.29
N THR A 32 -18.59 -8.62 7.25
CA THR A 32 -18.00 -8.89 5.94
C THR A 32 -18.89 -8.34 4.83
N TYR A 33 -18.26 -7.88 3.76
CA TYR A 33 -18.95 -7.43 2.57
C TYR A 33 -18.18 -7.88 1.33
N ASN A 34 -18.88 -8.44 0.36
CA ASN A 34 -18.32 -8.86 -0.91
C ASN A 34 -19.34 -8.56 -2.01
N GLU A 35 -18.94 -7.80 -3.02
CA GLU A 35 -19.81 -7.51 -4.15
C GLU A 35 -19.01 -7.25 -5.43
N LEU A 36 -19.60 -7.64 -6.56
CA LEU A 36 -19.08 -7.37 -7.89
C LEU A 36 -19.57 -6.00 -8.39
N ASN A 37 -18.88 -5.44 -9.37
CA ASN A 37 -19.23 -4.16 -9.98
C ASN A 37 -19.12 -4.25 -11.50
N ASP A 38 -20.19 -3.88 -12.20
CA ASP A 38 -20.20 -3.75 -13.65
C ASP A 38 -19.37 -2.52 -14.06
N PRO A 39 -18.22 -2.70 -14.75
CA PRO A 39 -17.42 -1.58 -15.23
C PRO A 39 -18.01 -0.94 -16.50
N HIS A 40 -19.13 -1.47 -17.03
CA HIS A 40 -19.76 -1.07 -18.29
C HIS A 40 -18.80 -1.11 -19.51
N LYS A 41 -17.75 -1.92 -19.40
CA LYS A 41 -16.69 -2.14 -20.40
C LYS A 41 -16.33 -3.62 -20.39
N LEU A 42 -15.83 -4.13 -21.52
CA LEU A 42 -15.34 -5.50 -21.60
C LEU A 42 -14.03 -5.65 -20.82
N SER A 43 -14.01 -6.56 -19.85
CA SER A 43 -12.82 -6.97 -19.12
C SER A 43 -11.81 -7.61 -20.09
N PRO A 44 -10.53 -7.21 -20.05
CA PRO A 44 -9.49 -7.89 -20.82
C PRO A 44 -9.37 -9.36 -20.40
N GLU A 45 -9.13 -10.26 -21.35
CA GLU A 45 -9.02 -11.71 -21.07
C GLU A 45 -7.98 -12.05 -20.00
N GLU A 46 -6.89 -11.28 -19.93
CA GLU A 46 -5.85 -11.45 -18.91
C GLU A 46 -6.38 -11.19 -17.49
N ILE A 47 -7.28 -10.23 -17.32
CA ILE A 47 -7.90 -9.96 -16.02
C ILE A 47 -8.82 -11.11 -15.62
N THR A 48 -9.66 -11.61 -16.54
CA THR A 48 -10.49 -12.79 -16.29
C THR A 48 -9.65 -14.02 -15.96
N LYS A 49 -8.47 -14.22 -16.58
CA LYS A 49 -7.57 -15.33 -16.24
C LYS A 49 -7.02 -15.25 -14.82
N ILE A 50 -6.79 -14.04 -14.31
CA ILE A 50 -6.26 -13.82 -12.96
C ILE A 50 -7.39 -13.90 -11.93
N THR A 51 -8.50 -13.19 -12.14
CA THR A 51 -9.57 -13.07 -11.15
C THR A 51 -10.60 -14.19 -11.22
N GLY A 52 -10.68 -14.90 -12.34
CA GLY A 52 -11.77 -15.82 -12.64
C GLY A 52 -13.11 -15.14 -12.92
N ILE A 53 -13.16 -13.79 -12.93
CA ILE A 53 -14.39 -13.01 -13.09
C ILE A 53 -14.62 -12.71 -14.57
N THR A 54 -15.76 -13.15 -15.10
CA THR A 54 -16.19 -12.91 -16.48
C THR A 54 -17.02 -11.63 -16.60
N ASN A 55 -17.24 -11.16 -17.84
CA ASN A 55 -18.11 -10.00 -18.08
C ASN A 55 -19.57 -10.29 -17.69
N GLU A 56 -19.97 -11.55 -17.78
CA GLU A 56 -21.27 -12.07 -17.42
C GLU A 56 -21.48 -12.06 -15.91
N ASP A 57 -20.43 -12.35 -15.12
CA ASP A 57 -20.49 -12.33 -13.65
C ASP A 57 -20.73 -10.91 -13.11
N VAL A 58 -20.13 -9.90 -13.73
CA VAL A 58 -20.24 -8.50 -13.31
C VAL A 58 -21.46 -7.78 -13.88
N LYS A 59 -22.13 -8.33 -14.89
CA LYS A 59 -23.20 -7.65 -15.62
C LYS A 59 -24.34 -7.22 -14.69
N GLY A 60 -24.60 -5.92 -14.62
CA GLY A 60 -25.65 -5.32 -13.80
C GLY A 60 -25.39 -5.37 -12.28
N LYS A 61 -24.19 -5.77 -11.85
CA LYS A 61 -23.77 -5.75 -10.45
C LYS A 61 -23.33 -4.34 -10.07
N VAL A 62 -23.66 -3.94 -8.85
CA VAL A 62 -23.36 -2.60 -8.34
C VAL A 62 -22.92 -2.73 -6.89
N ILE A 63 -21.76 -2.16 -6.58
CA ILE A 63 -21.31 -2.03 -5.20
C ILE A 63 -22.23 -1.05 -4.45
N ASP A 64 -22.76 -1.48 -3.32
CA ASP A 64 -23.37 -0.60 -2.31
C ASP A 64 -22.29 0.26 -1.64
N TRP A 65 -22.04 1.44 -2.22
CA TRP A 65 -21.06 2.39 -1.73
C TRP A 65 -21.44 3.02 -0.38
N ASP A 66 -22.74 3.06 -0.04
CA ASP A 66 -23.18 3.56 1.27
C ASP A 66 -22.80 2.56 2.38
N LYS A 67 -22.96 1.25 2.12
CA LYS A 67 -22.47 0.20 3.00
C LYS A 67 -20.94 0.23 3.15
N VAL A 68 -20.21 0.34 2.04
CA VAL A 68 -18.73 0.47 2.05
C VAL A 68 -18.29 1.68 2.87
N HIS A 69 -18.91 2.84 2.63
CA HIS A 69 -18.63 4.06 3.38
C HIS A 69 -18.92 3.87 4.88
N GLY A 70 -20.03 3.22 5.23
CA GLY A 70 -20.40 2.90 6.61
C GLY A 70 -19.34 2.06 7.33
N MET A 71 -18.85 0.99 6.70
CA MET A 71 -17.81 0.12 7.26
C MET A 71 -16.48 0.88 7.44
N LEU A 72 -16.02 1.61 6.41
CA LEU A 72 -14.78 2.39 6.46
C LEU A 72 -14.86 3.56 7.46
N LYS A 73 -16.07 4.04 7.78
CA LYS A 73 -16.26 5.11 8.76
C LYS A 73 -16.00 4.62 10.18
N GLN A 74 -16.24 3.35 10.47
CA GLN A 74 -15.97 2.75 11.78
C GLN A 74 -14.52 2.24 11.92
N SER A 75 -13.78 2.12 10.83
CA SER A 75 -12.41 1.61 10.87
C SER A 75 -11.41 2.63 11.42
N HIS A 76 -10.49 2.13 12.25
CA HIS A 76 -9.37 2.90 12.78
C HIS A 76 -8.11 2.74 11.95
N LEU A 77 -8.00 1.65 11.19
CA LEU A 77 -6.87 1.26 10.35
C LEU A 77 -7.39 0.40 9.20
N ILE A 78 -6.93 0.66 7.98
CA ILE A 78 -7.18 -0.19 6.81
C ILE A 78 -5.94 -1.04 6.56
N ILE A 79 -6.11 -2.34 6.38
CA ILE A 79 -5.00 -3.28 6.16
C ILE A 79 -5.27 -4.05 4.87
N CYS A 80 -4.28 -4.07 3.98
CA CYS A 80 -4.30 -4.86 2.76
C CYS A 80 -2.98 -5.63 2.61
N HIS A 81 -2.97 -6.69 1.82
CA HIS A 81 -1.74 -7.33 1.38
C HIS A 81 -1.31 -6.69 0.06
N ASN A 82 -0.28 -5.83 0.11
CA ASN A 82 0.09 -4.89 -0.96
C ASN A 82 -0.77 -3.61 -1.02
N SER A 83 -0.90 -2.89 0.09
CA SER A 83 -1.74 -1.69 0.23
C SER A 83 -1.49 -0.58 -0.77
N ARG A 84 -0.34 -0.54 -1.47
CA ARG A 84 -0.13 0.42 -2.57
C ARG A 84 -1.07 0.17 -3.73
N PHE A 85 -1.53 -1.06 -3.92
CA PHE A 85 -2.55 -1.37 -4.92
C PHE A 85 -3.92 -0.85 -4.46
N ASP A 86 -4.47 -1.46 -3.40
CA ASP A 86 -5.84 -1.21 -2.95
C ASP A 86 -6.09 0.23 -2.57
N ARG A 87 -5.13 0.88 -1.88
CA ARG A 87 -5.28 2.26 -1.45
C ARG A 87 -5.53 3.20 -2.63
N ASN A 88 -4.77 3.05 -3.72
CA ASN A 88 -4.91 3.94 -4.86
C ASN A 88 -6.19 3.67 -5.65
N PHE A 89 -6.65 2.43 -5.74
CA PHE A 89 -7.98 2.12 -6.28
C PHE A 89 -9.09 2.73 -5.41
N LEU A 90 -8.99 2.58 -4.09
CA LEU A 90 -9.98 3.13 -3.16
C LEU A 90 -10.01 4.67 -3.19
N GLU A 91 -8.85 5.34 -3.29
CA GLU A 91 -8.77 6.80 -3.36
C GLU A 91 -9.24 7.36 -4.72
N LEU A 92 -9.01 6.65 -5.84
CA LEU A 92 -9.22 7.18 -7.20
C LEU A 92 -10.46 6.65 -7.93
N GLN A 93 -10.92 5.45 -7.62
CA GLN A 93 -11.94 4.71 -8.39
C GLN A 93 -13.23 4.47 -7.60
N THR A 94 -13.39 5.15 -6.46
CA THR A 94 -14.62 5.10 -5.65
C THR A 94 -15.36 6.45 -5.71
N PRO A 95 -16.66 6.50 -5.38
CA PRO A 95 -17.37 7.76 -5.26
C PRO A 95 -16.68 8.71 -4.28
N GLU A 96 -16.78 10.03 -4.54
CA GLU A 96 -16.05 11.07 -3.79
C GLU A 96 -16.15 10.93 -2.26
N PRO A 97 -17.33 10.64 -1.64
CA PRO A 97 -17.41 10.48 -0.19
C PRO A 97 -16.56 9.33 0.35
N VAL A 98 -16.48 8.22 -0.40
CA VAL A 98 -15.65 7.06 -0.05
C VAL A 98 -14.17 7.40 -0.22
N GLY A 99 -13.79 7.96 -1.37
CA GLY A 99 -12.40 8.34 -1.65
C GLY A 99 -11.85 9.33 -0.62
N LYS A 100 -12.62 10.36 -0.26
CA LYS A 100 -12.22 11.33 0.79
C LYS A 100 -12.15 10.76 2.18
N LEU A 101 -12.99 9.77 2.49
CA LEU A 101 -12.88 9.05 3.75
C LEU A 101 -11.58 8.24 3.78
N VAL A 102 -11.28 7.50 2.72
CA VAL A 102 -10.06 6.68 2.59
C VAL A 102 -8.80 7.54 2.68
N GLU A 103 -8.78 8.72 2.05
CA GLU A 103 -7.65 9.66 2.12
C GLU A 103 -7.27 10.05 3.57
N LYS A 104 -8.24 9.98 4.50
CA LYS A 104 -8.12 10.34 5.93
C LYS A 104 -7.95 9.13 6.84
N ARG A 105 -7.83 7.91 6.30
CA ARG A 105 -7.58 6.70 7.08
C ARG A 105 -6.10 6.31 7.06
N PRO A 106 -5.57 5.82 8.19
CA PRO A 106 -4.24 5.23 8.18
C PRO A 106 -4.29 3.87 7.46
N PHE A 107 -3.20 3.53 6.78
CA PHE A 107 -3.04 2.24 6.11
C PHE A 107 -1.86 1.47 6.70
N GLY A 108 -2.07 0.17 6.88
CA GLY A 108 -1.03 -0.82 7.08
C GLY A 108 -0.97 -1.80 5.92
N CYS A 109 0.18 -2.42 5.71
CA CYS A 109 0.42 -3.35 4.61
C CYS A 109 1.07 -4.62 5.11
N THR A 110 0.38 -5.74 5.08
CA THR A 110 0.98 -7.01 5.55
C THR A 110 2.20 -7.41 4.71
N LEU A 111 2.31 -6.96 3.46
CA LEU A 111 3.46 -7.22 2.60
C LEU A 111 4.71 -6.40 2.97
N GLN A 112 4.55 -5.17 3.47
CA GLN A 112 5.65 -4.21 3.66
C GLN A 112 5.92 -3.88 5.13
N ASP A 113 4.91 -3.96 5.99
CA ASP A 113 4.99 -3.61 7.41
C ASP A 113 5.33 -4.81 8.31
N ILE A 114 5.61 -5.97 7.71
CA ILE A 114 5.95 -7.20 8.42
C ILE A 114 7.18 -7.80 7.74
N ASP A 115 8.28 -7.96 8.49
CA ASP A 115 9.51 -8.57 7.97
C ASP A 115 9.39 -10.10 7.96
N TRP A 116 8.68 -10.59 6.94
CA TRP A 116 8.52 -12.03 6.68
C TRP A 116 9.85 -12.77 6.55
N ARG A 117 10.90 -12.11 6.06
CA ARG A 117 12.21 -12.74 5.89
C ARG A 117 12.86 -13.01 7.25
N SER A 118 12.79 -12.05 8.17
CA SER A 118 13.27 -12.24 9.55
C SER A 118 12.51 -13.35 10.28
N ARG A 119 11.24 -13.58 9.88
CA ARG A 119 10.36 -14.64 10.38
C ARG A 119 10.57 -16.00 9.71
N GLY A 120 11.54 -16.12 8.79
CA GLY A 120 11.89 -17.38 8.14
C GLY A 120 11.10 -17.72 6.86
N TYR A 121 10.38 -16.77 6.29
CA TYR A 121 9.67 -16.93 5.02
C TYR A 121 10.55 -16.45 3.85
N GLU A 122 10.61 -17.24 2.78
CA GLU A 122 11.45 -16.94 1.61
C GLU A 122 10.74 -16.04 0.59
N SER A 123 9.42 -15.94 0.72
CA SER A 123 8.54 -15.16 -0.14
C SER A 123 7.46 -14.53 0.72
N SER A 124 7.05 -13.33 0.33
CA SER A 124 6.00 -12.57 1.01
C SER A 124 4.68 -12.60 0.23
N LYS A 125 4.52 -13.48 -0.77
CA LYS A 125 3.23 -13.66 -1.47
C LYS A 125 2.18 -14.23 -0.51
N LEU A 126 0.98 -13.64 -0.49
CA LEU A 126 -0.12 -14.04 0.42
C LEU A 126 -0.38 -15.56 0.44
N GLU A 127 -0.45 -16.17 -0.73
CA GLU A 127 -0.69 -17.62 -0.87
C GLU A 127 0.47 -18.44 -0.28
N TYR A 128 1.72 -18.06 -0.56
CA TYR A 128 2.90 -18.74 0.00
C TYR A 128 2.95 -18.63 1.52
N LEU A 129 2.65 -17.45 2.07
CA LEU A 129 2.65 -17.22 3.52
C LEU A 129 1.60 -18.11 4.20
N ASN A 130 0.36 -18.12 3.67
CA ASN A 130 -0.70 -18.98 4.18
C ASN A 130 -0.37 -20.47 4.02
N PHE A 131 0.22 -20.87 2.89
CA PHE A 131 0.67 -22.24 2.65
C PHE A 131 1.69 -22.69 3.71
N LYS A 132 2.68 -21.84 4.03
CA LYS A 132 3.70 -22.13 5.05
C LYS A 132 3.11 -22.19 6.47
N LEU A 133 1.99 -21.51 6.70
CA LEU A 133 1.18 -21.60 7.92
C LEU A 133 0.21 -22.80 7.92
N GLY A 134 0.15 -23.59 6.85
CA GLY A 134 -0.70 -24.78 6.73
C GLY A 134 -2.12 -24.52 6.22
N PHE A 135 -2.37 -23.35 5.61
CA PHE A 135 -3.68 -22.95 5.10
C PHE A 135 -3.69 -22.90 3.56
N PHE A 136 -4.83 -23.31 2.99
CA PHE A 136 -5.05 -23.37 1.55
C PHE A 136 -6.37 -22.68 1.23
N TYR A 137 -6.40 -21.91 0.16
CA TYR A 137 -7.59 -21.20 -0.29
C TYR A 137 -7.51 -20.93 -1.79
N GLU A 138 -8.65 -20.68 -2.41
CA GLU A 138 -8.71 -20.21 -3.79
C GLU A 138 -8.48 -18.69 -3.79
N GLY A 139 -7.31 -18.26 -4.25
CA GLY A 139 -6.97 -16.84 -4.33
C GLY A 139 -7.81 -16.08 -5.36
N HIS A 140 -7.58 -14.77 -5.42
CA HIS A 140 -8.11 -13.87 -6.45
C HIS A 140 -9.59 -13.49 -6.34
N ARG A 141 -10.28 -13.94 -5.28
CA ARG A 141 -11.55 -13.39 -4.84
C ARG A 141 -11.31 -12.41 -3.69
N ALA A 142 -11.81 -11.18 -3.82
CA ALA A 142 -11.46 -10.10 -2.92
C ALA A 142 -11.70 -10.43 -1.44
N ILE A 143 -12.86 -11.01 -1.10
CA ILE A 143 -13.16 -11.39 0.29
C ILE A 143 -12.30 -12.54 0.80
N VAL A 144 -11.90 -13.47 -0.06
CA VAL A 144 -11.03 -14.60 0.33
C VAL A 144 -9.63 -14.07 0.66
N ASP A 145 -9.13 -13.10 -0.12
CA ASP A 145 -7.87 -12.43 0.17
C ASP A 145 -7.94 -11.61 1.47
N CYS A 146 -9.11 -11.05 1.84
CA CYS A 146 -9.30 -10.44 3.17
C CYS A 146 -9.14 -11.47 4.30
N TRP A 147 -9.77 -12.65 4.17
CA TRP A 147 -9.63 -13.73 5.15
C TRP A 147 -8.21 -14.27 5.22
N ALA A 148 -7.56 -14.48 4.08
CA ALA A 148 -6.17 -14.93 4.01
C ALA A 148 -5.22 -13.89 4.64
N THR A 149 -5.51 -12.59 4.48
CA THR A 149 -4.76 -11.50 5.12
C THR A 149 -4.96 -11.50 6.63
N LEU A 150 -6.21 -11.64 7.11
CA LEU A 150 -6.51 -11.77 8.52
C LEU A 150 -5.81 -13.00 9.13
N ASN A 151 -5.80 -14.12 8.41
CA ASN A 151 -5.17 -15.35 8.87
C ASN A 151 -3.66 -15.16 9.14
N LEU A 152 -2.95 -14.41 8.29
CA LEU A 152 -1.55 -14.06 8.57
C LEU A 152 -1.39 -13.36 9.92
N LEU A 153 -2.29 -12.42 10.24
CA LEU A 153 -2.25 -11.65 11.48
C LEU A 153 -2.60 -12.48 12.72
N LEU A 154 -3.42 -13.51 12.56
CA LEU A 154 -3.84 -14.42 13.63
C LEU A 154 -2.82 -15.52 13.91
N GLN A 155 -2.25 -16.12 12.86
CA GLN A 155 -1.46 -17.35 12.97
C GLN A 155 0.03 -17.07 13.17
N GLU A 156 0.55 -15.98 12.61
CA GLU A 156 1.95 -15.61 12.80
C GLU A 156 2.11 -14.72 14.05
N GLY A 157 2.68 -15.31 15.11
CA GLY A 157 2.87 -14.64 16.39
C GLY A 157 3.57 -13.28 16.28
N GLY A 158 2.95 -12.23 16.82
CA GLY A 158 3.50 -10.87 16.83
C GLY A 158 3.47 -10.14 15.48
N ALA A 159 2.98 -10.75 14.40
CA ALA A 159 2.87 -10.10 13.09
C ALA A 159 1.96 -8.87 13.12
N PHE A 160 0.83 -8.98 13.84
CA PHE A 160 -0.08 -7.84 14.00
C PHE A 160 0.51 -6.71 14.86
N GLU A 161 1.27 -7.02 15.91
CA GLU A 161 1.96 -6.01 16.71
C GLU A 161 3.05 -5.29 15.93
N GLU A 162 3.84 -6.04 15.16
CA GLU A 162 4.84 -5.48 14.25
C GLU A 162 4.20 -4.53 13.24
N LEU A 163 3.11 -4.95 12.58
CA LEU A 163 2.36 -4.11 11.66
C LEU A 163 1.85 -2.84 12.36
N LYS A 164 1.22 -2.95 13.53
CA LYS A 164 0.74 -1.78 14.29
C LYS A 164 1.86 -0.82 14.68
N SER A 165 3.05 -1.34 15.00
CA SER A 165 4.23 -0.53 15.28
C SER A 165 4.72 0.20 14.02
N ASN A 166 4.87 -0.53 12.91
CA ASN A 166 5.36 -0.01 11.64
C ASN A 166 4.37 0.94 10.93
N VAL A 167 3.08 0.86 11.23
CA VAL A 167 2.10 1.88 10.79
C VAL A 167 2.35 3.24 11.42
N LYS A 168 2.90 3.29 12.63
CA LYS A 168 3.13 4.54 13.38
C LYS A 168 4.44 5.24 12.98
N THR A 169 5.33 4.55 12.28
CA THR A 169 6.59 5.14 11.84
C THR A 169 6.35 6.21 10.79
N LYS A 170 7.28 7.17 10.73
CA LYS A 170 7.26 8.25 9.74
C LYS A 170 8.47 8.11 8.84
N GLU A 171 8.25 8.37 7.57
CA GLU A 171 9.27 8.34 6.55
C GLU A 171 9.21 9.65 5.77
N THR A 172 10.26 9.96 5.04
CA THR A 172 10.33 11.14 4.19
C THR A 172 10.77 10.72 2.80
N LEU A 173 9.94 11.02 1.80
CA LEU A 173 10.41 11.00 0.42
C LEU A 173 11.33 12.20 0.22
N LEU A 174 12.57 11.96 -0.20
CA LEU A 174 13.59 12.99 -0.41
C LEU A 174 14.05 12.97 -1.87
N CYS A 175 13.97 14.13 -2.54
CA CYS A 175 14.40 14.31 -3.92
C CYS A 175 15.80 14.95 -3.97
N ALA A 176 16.82 14.17 -4.32
CA ALA A 176 18.17 14.65 -4.64
C ALA A 176 18.21 15.28 -6.04
N GLU A 177 17.61 16.46 -6.17
CA GLU A 177 17.63 17.29 -7.38
C GLU A 177 19.04 17.79 -7.71
N ASN A 178 19.34 17.99 -9.01
CA ASN A 178 20.61 18.53 -9.50
C ASN A 178 21.87 17.76 -9.06
N ALA A 179 21.74 16.50 -8.64
CA ALA A 179 22.89 15.64 -8.38
C ALA A 179 23.69 15.41 -9.67
N ALA A 180 25.01 15.54 -9.58
CA ALA A 180 25.90 15.35 -10.73
C ALA A 180 25.86 13.90 -11.26
N PHE A 181 25.96 13.74 -12.58
CA PHE A 181 25.77 12.42 -13.22
C PHE A 181 26.80 11.37 -12.79
N ASP A 182 28.02 11.79 -12.48
CA ASP A 182 29.11 10.96 -11.97
C ASP A 182 28.82 10.41 -10.55
N LYS A 183 27.88 11.00 -9.82
CA LYS A 183 27.46 10.57 -8.48
C LYS A 183 26.31 9.53 -8.49
N LYS A 184 25.82 9.13 -9.65
CA LYS A 184 24.69 8.20 -9.80
C LYS A 184 24.89 6.86 -9.07
N ASP A 185 26.11 6.33 -9.09
CA ASP A 185 26.36 4.99 -8.55
C ASP A 185 26.37 5.03 -7.01
N LEU A 186 26.82 6.14 -6.41
CA LEU A 186 26.70 6.38 -4.97
C LEU A 186 25.23 6.45 -4.53
N LEU A 187 24.40 7.14 -5.30
CA LEU A 187 22.96 7.24 -5.03
C LEU A 187 22.26 5.87 -5.14
N LYS A 188 22.57 5.09 -6.17
CA LYS A 188 22.03 3.72 -6.33
C LYS A 188 22.40 2.80 -5.17
N LEU A 189 23.64 2.87 -4.68
CA LEU A 189 24.09 2.07 -3.51
C LEU A 189 23.28 2.38 -2.24
N ARG A 190 22.70 3.58 -2.16
CA ARG A 190 21.80 4.00 -1.08
C ARG A 190 20.32 3.89 -1.45
N ASN A 191 19.98 3.05 -2.42
CA ASN A 191 18.62 2.77 -2.87
C ASN A 191 17.86 3.95 -3.48
N TYR A 192 18.56 5.04 -3.87
CA TYR A 192 17.92 6.08 -4.66
C TYR A 192 17.53 5.54 -6.04
N ARG A 193 16.36 5.98 -6.49
CA ARG A 193 15.78 5.62 -7.79
C ARG A 193 15.75 6.85 -8.67
N TRP A 194 15.98 6.65 -9.96
CA TRP A 194 15.90 7.73 -10.94
C TRP A 194 14.44 7.95 -11.36
N SER A 195 13.99 9.20 -11.31
CA SER A 195 12.77 9.69 -11.96
C SER A 195 13.17 10.52 -13.18
N ASP A 196 12.56 10.26 -14.33
CA ASP A 196 12.81 11.01 -15.56
C ASP A 196 11.99 12.31 -15.68
N GLY A 197 11.07 12.55 -14.74
CA GLY A 197 10.19 13.72 -14.71
C GLY A 197 8.90 13.61 -15.53
N THR A 198 8.61 12.44 -16.12
CA THR A 198 7.37 12.23 -16.88
C THR A 198 6.18 11.86 -16.00
N GLY A 199 6.46 11.36 -14.79
CA GLY A 199 5.47 10.97 -13.78
C GLY A 199 5.12 12.08 -12.79
N SER A 200 4.79 11.69 -11.56
CA SER A 200 4.44 12.63 -10.48
C SER A 200 5.66 13.28 -9.82
N LEU A 201 6.82 12.61 -9.86
CA LEU A 201 8.07 13.12 -9.32
C LEU A 201 8.85 13.94 -10.36
N PRO A 202 9.60 14.98 -9.95
CA PRO A 202 10.46 15.73 -10.85
C PRO A 202 11.60 14.86 -11.39
N LYS A 203 12.30 15.36 -12.41
CA LYS A 203 13.49 14.71 -12.97
C LYS A 203 14.65 14.75 -11.95
N CYS A 204 14.79 13.71 -11.15
CA CYS A 204 15.74 13.65 -10.03
C CYS A 204 16.00 12.22 -9.56
N TRP A 205 16.99 12.07 -8.69
CA TRP A 205 17.11 10.88 -7.84
C TRP A 205 16.24 11.04 -6.61
N TRP A 206 15.52 10.00 -6.20
CA TRP A 206 14.68 10.04 -5.00
C TRP A 206 14.77 8.76 -4.18
N SER A 207 14.52 8.87 -2.87
CA SER A 207 14.43 7.73 -1.96
C SER A 207 13.41 8.02 -0.86
N ILE A 208 12.91 6.99 -0.20
CA ILE A 208 12.09 7.10 1.01
C ILE A 208 12.99 6.73 2.18
N ILE A 209 13.15 7.66 3.12
CA ILE A 209 14.09 7.56 4.23
C ILE A 209 13.31 7.57 5.55
N PRO A 210 13.55 6.60 6.45
CA PRO A 210 13.04 6.66 7.82
C PRO A 210 13.41 7.98 8.49
N ASN A 211 12.45 8.64 9.17
CA ASN A 211 12.67 9.99 9.70
C ASN A 211 13.80 10.05 10.76
N ASP A 212 14.08 8.95 11.46
CA ASP A 212 15.19 8.81 12.41
C ASP A 212 16.57 8.80 11.72
N GLN A 213 16.63 8.46 10.43
CA GLN A 213 17.85 8.46 9.61
C GLN A 213 17.98 9.68 8.70
N LEU A 214 16.92 10.48 8.58
CA LEU A 214 16.85 11.61 7.62
C LEU A 214 17.98 12.62 7.80
N SER A 215 18.36 12.95 9.05
CA SER A 215 19.45 13.90 9.33
C SER A 215 20.80 13.38 8.85
N HIS A 216 21.07 12.09 9.06
CA HIS A 216 22.28 11.43 8.56
C HIS A 216 22.31 11.38 7.02
N GLU A 217 21.16 11.08 6.39
CA GLU A 217 21.07 11.04 4.93
C GLU A 217 21.35 12.42 4.31
N LYS A 218 20.78 13.48 4.90
CA LYS A 218 21.02 14.87 4.47
C LYS A 218 22.49 15.26 4.59
N ALA A 219 23.13 14.94 5.72
CA ALA A 219 24.56 15.19 5.90
C ALA A 219 25.42 14.44 4.86
N TRP A 220 25.07 13.20 4.54
CA TRP A 220 25.75 12.43 3.50
C TRP A 220 25.57 13.03 2.10
N LEU A 221 24.35 13.50 1.76
CA LEU A 221 24.10 14.19 0.50
C LEU A 221 24.95 15.46 0.37
N ASP A 222 25.02 16.26 1.44
CA ASP A 222 25.83 17.50 1.46
C ASP A 222 27.31 17.22 1.22
N GLU A 223 27.86 16.19 1.87
CA GLU A 223 29.28 15.86 1.78
C GLU A 223 29.63 15.17 0.45
N GLN A 224 28.89 14.11 0.09
CA GLN A 224 29.30 13.18 -0.97
C GLN A 224 28.70 13.52 -2.34
N ILE A 225 27.52 14.14 -2.37
CA ILE A 225 26.79 14.44 -3.61
C ILE A 225 26.93 15.90 -4.01
N TYR A 226 26.68 16.83 -3.08
CA TYR A 226 26.67 18.27 -3.38
C TYR A 226 27.99 18.98 -3.04
N CYS A 227 28.87 18.35 -2.26
CA CYS A 227 30.12 18.92 -1.77
C CYS A 227 29.93 20.33 -1.14
N ARG A 228 28.78 20.55 -0.49
CA ARG A 228 28.37 21.83 0.07
C ARG A 228 27.43 21.63 1.25
N THR A 229 27.84 22.08 2.43
CA THR A 229 27.03 22.05 3.64
C THR A 229 25.72 22.84 3.47
N GLY A 230 24.61 22.24 3.89
CA GLY A 230 23.27 22.84 3.84
C GLY A 230 22.62 22.81 2.47
N ALA A 231 23.18 22.11 1.47
CA ALA A 231 22.55 21.97 0.16
C ALA A 231 21.24 21.15 0.25
N SER A 232 21.26 20.12 1.08
CA SER A 232 20.17 19.16 1.29
C SER A 232 18.94 19.76 1.97
N ASP A 233 19.08 20.89 2.68
CA ASP A 233 17.97 21.59 3.34
C ASP A 233 16.98 22.22 2.34
N SER A 234 17.46 22.53 1.14
CA SER A 234 16.66 23.11 0.06
C SER A 234 15.99 22.07 -0.85
N LEU A 235 16.27 20.78 -0.63
CA LEU A 235 15.72 19.70 -1.44
C LEU A 235 14.23 19.52 -1.17
N ARG A 236 13.48 19.22 -2.23
CA ARG A 236 12.07 18.87 -2.05
C ARG A 236 11.95 17.56 -1.30
N GLN A 237 10.99 17.54 -0.38
CA GLN A 237 10.72 16.39 0.46
C GLN A 237 9.24 16.33 0.84
N MET A 238 8.72 15.14 1.09
CA MET A 238 7.36 14.90 1.54
C MET A 238 7.37 13.97 2.75
N GLU A 239 6.86 14.44 3.90
CA GLU A 239 6.62 13.57 5.05
C GLU A 239 5.50 12.58 4.71
N ILE A 240 5.82 11.30 4.86
CA ILE A 240 4.94 10.15 4.72
C ILE A 240 4.57 9.67 6.12
N THR A 241 3.29 9.78 6.45
CA THR A 241 2.68 9.23 7.66
C THR A 241 1.77 8.06 7.29
N ALA A 242 1.20 7.38 8.30
CA ALA A 242 0.15 6.37 8.11
C ALA A 242 -0.98 6.83 7.16
N PHE A 243 -1.31 8.12 7.18
CA PHE A 243 -2.36 8.73 6.36
C PHE A 243 -1.95 9.02 4.92
N LYS A 244 -0.68 8.86 4.55
CA LYS A 244 -0.20 9.07 3.18
C LYS A 244 0.49 7.84 2.60
N ARG A 245 1.12 7.00 3.42
CA ARG A 245 1.89 5.84 2.94
C ARG A 245 1.07 4.95 2.01
N TYR A 246 1.73 4.39 1.00
CA TYR A 246 1.10 3.60 -0.05
C TYR A 246 0.17 4.38 -1.01
N SER A 247 -0.06 5.68 -0.83
CA SER A 247 -0.80 6.53 -1.79
C SER A 247 0.14 7.16 -2.82
N PHE A 248 -0.34 7.34 -4.05
CA PHE A 248 0.31 8.17 -5.07
C PHE A 248 0.42 9.65 -4.64
N ARG A 249 -0.34 10.09 -3.64
CA ARG A 249 -0.18 11.42 -3.04
C ARG A 249 1.19 11.64 -2.39
N THR A 250 1.92 10.57 -2.06
CA THR A 250 3.29 10.67 -1.55
C THR A 250 4.27 11.19 -2.59
N GLU A 251 3.96 11.04 -3.87
CA GLU A 251 4.80 11.42 -5.00
C GLU A 251 4.49 12.83 -5.53
N GLN A 252 3.54 13.55 -4.91
CA GLN A 252 3.19 14.93 -5.24
C GLN A 252 4.08 15.91 -4.45
N VAL A 253 5.38 15.85 -4.74
CA VAL A 253 6.48 16.52 -4.01
C VAL A 253 6.86 17.86 -4.62
#